data_AF-A0A534HR20-F1
#
_entry.id   AF-A0A534HR20-F1
#
_cell.length_a   1.000
_cell.length_b   1.000
_cell.length_c   1.000
_cell.angle_alpha   90.00
_cell.angle_beta   90.00
_cell.angle_gamma   90.00
#
_symmetry.space_group_name_H-M   'P 1'
#
loop_
_entity.id
_entity.type
_entity.pdbx_description
1 polymer ?
#
loop_
_entity_poly.entity_id
_entity_poly.type
_entity_poly.pdbx_seq_one_letter_code
_entity_poly.pdbx_strand_id
1 'polypeptide(L)'
;MKPRRNSNGTAHHSRTACLARSLAPAWPGLGRCGSPALHISGLKENDMKIKRSPFQIIAFFSAVLIGLALLMPARAFATGSADSIERWNIAMTDFSAGLPLFALTPMVEMRAYAMAHIAMLNAVKSASRPYNAGSTSVDAAVAAAAHDVLVVEFGKFFGSNTPFDSVYTAELAAIPDGTAENRGIAVGQAAAAAMLASRANEDVLGALNAPYTPGTKPGDYQPTPPTNFVSAAGWGALSTFGVRSSAQFRAPPPYSSLRSLEYAMDVNEIAVLGKAGVSARSSDQTAIAFFWFENGSFAWNRIARKLSGGMSLMQHARLYAVLNAAMSDAIATTLESKFYYNFWRPLTAIRAADTDGNPLTVKDPYWEPAFVTPPVPDYPSGHAAAGAAAAEVLDALVGANLPFQHTSTTAPAAGPDATLTRSYDSVNDAARENAFSRMLVGIHFRRACTVGLQQGRDVARYVLERAPFLQD
;
A
#
# COMPACT_ATOMS: atom_id res chain seq x y z
N MET A 1 19.78 -58.91 -20.22
CA MET A 1 18.73 -59.87 -19.82
C MET A 1 17.36 -59.24 -20.04
N LYS A 2 16.52 -59.88 -20.87
CA LYS A 2 15.05 -59.72 -20.98
C LYS A 2 14.41 -60.57 -19.84
N PRO A 3 13.06 -60.68 -19.67
CA PRO A 3 12.02 -59.74 -19.19
C PRO A 3 11.11 -60.42 -18.10
N ARG A 4 9.84 -59.97 -17.93
CA ARG A 4 8.63 -60.62 -17.30
C ARG A 4 8.23 -60.07 -15.92
N ARG A 5 6.96 -60.06 -15.45
CA ARG A 5 5.60 -60.35 -15.97
C ARG A 5 4.58 -59.87 -14.90
N ASN A 6 3.35 -59.63 -15.35
CA ASN A 6 2.06 -59.57 -14.65
C ASN A 6 1.91 -60.31 -13.29
N SER A 7 1.00 -59.81 -12.46
CA SER A 7 -0.07 -60.65 -11.88
C SER A 7 -1.32 -59.84 -11.49
N ASN A 8 -2.46 -60.36 -11.93
CA ASN A 8 -3.83 -60.01 -11.57
C ASN A 8 -4.13 -60.29 -10.09
N GLY A 9 -5.14 -59.61 -9.54
CA GLY A 9 -5.87 -60.01 -8.34
C GLY A 9 -7.33 -59.54 -8.42
N THR A 10 -8.25 -60.49 -8.56
CA THR A 10 -9.70 -60.34 -8.72
C THR A 10 -10.47 -60.60 -7.42
N ALA A 11 -11.63 -59.94 -7.32
CA ALA A 11 -12.92 -60.38 -6.77
C ALA A 11 -13.20 -60.44 -5.24
N HIS A 12 -14.25 -59.71 -4.81
CA HIS A 12 -15.51 -60.22 -4.21
C HIS A 12 -16.50 -59.04 -4.04
N HIS A 13 -17.63 -58.99 -4.78
CA HIS A 13 -19.01 -59.37 -4.36
C HIS A 13 -19.44 -58.76 -3.00
N SER A 14 -20.45 -57.88 -2.98
CA SER A 14 -21.85 -58.31 -2.91
C SER A 14 -22.85 -57.19 -3.20
N ARG A 15 -24.01 -57.59 -3.75
CA ARG A 15 -25.16 -56.80 -4.20
C ARG A 15 -26.28 -56.83 -3.15
N THR A 16 -27.11 -55.77 -3.10
CA THR A 16 -28.59 -55.77 -3.01
C THR A 16 -29.10 -54.31 -3.18
N ALA A 17 -29.78 -53.91 -4.27
CA ALA A 17 -31.23 -53.98 -4.61
C ALA A 17 -32.11 -53.08 -3.68
N CYS A 18 -33.09 -52.25 -4.06
CA CYS A 18 -33.99 -52.00 -5.23
C CYS A 18 -34.43 -50.49 -5.20
N LEU A 19 -34.64 -49.73 -6.30
CA LEU A 19 -35.85 -49.60 -7.18
C LEU A 19 -37.18 -49.41 -6.41
N ALA A 20 -38.10 -48.45 -6.67
CA ALA A 20 -38.61 -47.81 -7.90
C ALA A 20 -39.37 -46.47 -7.58
N ARG A 21 -39.35 -45.41 -8.41
CA ARG A 21 -40.41 -44.88 -9.35
C ARG A 21 -41.87 -44.93 -8.84
N SER A 22 -42.83 -44.02 -9.10
CA SER A 22 -42.99 -42.71 -9.77
C SER A 22 -44.51 -42.36 -9.78
N LEU A 23 -44.87 -41.09 -10.05
CA LEU A 23 -46.13 -40.57 -10.68
C LEU A 23 -47.20 -39.86 -9.80
N ALA A 24 -47.62 -38.68 -10.30
CA ALA A 24 -48.83 -37.86 -9.99
C ALA A 24 -50.06 -38.38 -10.79
N PRO A 25 -51.28 -37.73 -10.90
CA PRO A 25 -51.77 -36.37 -10.49
C PRO A 25 -53.28 -36.24 -10.04
N ALA A 26 -53.76 -34.97 -9.92
CA ALA A 26 -55.14 -34.42 -10.16
C ALA A 26 -56.10 -33.97 -8.99
N TRP A 27 -56.76 -32.81 -9.23
CA TRP A 27 -57.78 -32.00 -8.49
C TRP A 27 -59.26 -32.56 -8.64
N PRO A 28 -60.42 -31.98 -8.17
CA PRO A 28 -60.81 -30.58 -7.78
C PRO A 28 -61.94 -30.34 -6.70
N GLY A 29 -62.36 -29.06 -6.49
CA GLY A 29 -63.72 -28.63 -6.02
C GLY A 29 -63.76 -27.71 -4.78
N LEU A 30 -64.12 -26.40 -4.81
CA LEU A 30 -65.42 -25.69 -4.99
C LEU A 30 -66.02 -25.16 -3.65
N GLY A 31 -66.29 -23.85 -3.54
CA GLY A 31 -67.18 -23.27 -2.51
C GLY A 31 -67.01 -21.76 -2.22
N ARG A 32 -67.95 -20.92 -2.68
CA ARG A 32 -68.10 -19.47 -2.41
C ARG A 32 -68.98 -19.23 -1.17
N CYS A 33 -68.82 -18.08 -0.48
CA CYS A 33 -69.89 -17.09 -0.14
C CYS A 33 -69.50 -16.10 0.99
N GLY A 34 -69.90 -14.81 0.83
CA GLY A 34 -70.42 -13.96 1.92
C GLY A 34 -69.51 -12.90 2.58
N SER A 35 -69.71 -11.62 2.22
CA SER A 35 -69.25 -10.39 2.92
C SER A 35 -70.18 -10.01 4.10
N PRO A 36 -70.02 -8.88 4.85
CA PRO A 36 -68.85 -8.24 5.48
C PRO A 36 -69.10 -7.82 6.97
N ALA A 37 -68.10 -7.13 7.53
CA ALA A 37 -68.17 -6.10 8.60
C ALA A 37 -67.94 -6.52 10.07
N LEU A 38 -66.72 -6.27 10.54
CA LEU A 38 -66.46 -5.75 11.87
C LEU A 38 -65.28 -4.77 11.81
N HIS A 39 -65.59 -3.50 12.03
CA HIS A 39 -64.63 -2.42 12.20
C HIS A 39 -63.83 -2.65 13.48
N ILE A 40 -62.51 -2.79 13.37
CA ILE A 40 -61.59 -2.42 14.46
C ILE A 40 -60.51 -1.51 13.89
N SER A 41 -60.38 -0.40 14.57
CA SER A 41 -59.54 0.77 14.34
C SER A 41 -58.04 0.47 14.32
N GLY A 42 -57.36 1.07 13.35
CA GLY A 42 -56.07 1.77 13.49
C GLY A 42 -54.87 1.01 14.05
N LEU A 43 -53.88 0.74 13.20
CA LEU A 43 -52.47 1.13 13.37
C LEU A 43 -51.72 0.83 12.06
N LYS A 44 -50.90 1.79 11.62
CA LYS A 44 -50.21 1.82 10.32
C LYS A 44 -49.23 0.65 10.16
N GLU A 45 -49.26 0.03 8.98
CA GLU A 45 -48.18 -0.82 8.46
C GLU A 45 -46.85 -0.06 8.45
N ASN A 46 -45.88 -0.54 9.22
CA ASN A 46 -44.48 -0.23 8.98
C ASN A 46 -43.87 -1.38 8.19
N ASP A 47 -43.61 -1.11 6.91
CA ASP A 47 -42.72 -1.85 6.01
C ASP A 47 -41.39 -2.20 6.70
N MET A 48 -41.18 -3.47 7.05
CA MET A 48 -39.85 -3.99 7.37
C MET A 48 -39.06 -4.20 6.07
N LYS A 49 -38.51 -3.11 5.53
CA LYS A 49 -37.43 -3.17 4.55
C LYS A 49 -36.14 -3.53 5.29
N ILE A 50 -35.74 -4.80 5.21
CA ILE A 50 -34.37 -5.21 5.52
C ILE A 50 -33.48 -4.67 4.39
N LYS A 51 -33.02 -3.42 4.53
CA LYS A 51 -31.85 -2.89 3.82
C LYS A 51 -30.71 -2.84 4.82
N ARG A 52 -29.90 -3.88 4.88
CA ARG A 52 -28.53 -3.77 5.40
C ARG A 52 -27.60 -3.72 4.20
N SER A 53 -27.27 -2.50 3.78
CA SER A 53 -26.17 -2.22 2.87
C SER A 53 -24.86 -2.35 3.65
N PRO A 54 -23.86 -3.12 3.19
CA PRO A 54 -22.55 -3.21 3.84
C PRO A 54 -21.71 -1.91 3.75
N PHE A 55 -22.23 -0.85 3.12
CA PHE A 55 -21.47 0.37 2.79
C PHE A 55 -21.50 1.48 3.85
N GLN A 56 -22.06 1.25 5.04
CA GLN A 56 -22.15 2.27 6.10
C GLN A 56 -21.16 2.13 7.27
N ILE A 57 -20.25 1.14 7.24
CA ILE A 57 -19.32 0.93 8.39
C ILE A 57 -18.02 1.76 8.29
N ILE A 58 -17.71 2.43 7.18
CA ILE A 58 -16.37 3.04 6.99
C ILE A 58 -16.30 4.55 7.36
N ALA A 59 -17.36 5.17 7.88
CA ALA A 59 -17.38 6.64 8.09
C ALA A 59 -17.55 7.15 9.54
N PHE A 60 -17.44 6.32 10.59
CA PHE A 60 -17.55 6.82 11.97
C PHE A 60 -16.61 6.10 12.95
N PHE A 61 -15.32 6.45 12.94
CA PHE A 61 -14.39 6.17 14.06
C PHE A 61 -13.37 7.30 14.29
N SER A 62 -13.73 8.55 14.00
CA SER A 62 -12.76 9.67 13.96
C SER A 62 -12.43 10.31 15.31
N ALA A 63 -13.06 9.93 16.43
CA ALA A 63 -12.83 10.57 17.73
C ALA A 63 -12.14 9.68 18.78
N VAL A 64 -12.25 8.35 18.68
CA VAL A 64 -11.70 7.41 19.68
C VAL A 64 -10.28 6.96 19.34
N LEU A 65 -9.87 7.02 18.06
CA LEU A 65 -8.54 6.56 17.61
C LEU A 65 -7.41 7.57 17.88
N ILE A 66 -7.71 8.88 17.93
CA ILE A 66 -6.71 9.91 18.26
C ILE A 66 -6.25 9.77 19.72
N GLY A 67 -7.14 9.32 20.62
CA GLY A 67 -6.80 9.07 22.03
C GLY A 67 -5.84 7.89 22.25
N LEU A 68 -5.83 6.89 21.34
CA LEU A 68 -4.90 5.75 21.40
C LEU A 68 -3.51 6.08 20.84
N ALA A 69 -3.39 7.08 19.95
CA ALA A 69 -2.09 7.59 19.49
C ALA A 69 -1.28 8.29 20.60
N LEU A 70 -1.95 8.77 21.66
CA LEU A 70 -1.30 9.40 22.82
C LEU A 70 -0.74 8.37 23.84
N LEU A 71 -1.02 7.08 23.68
CA LEU A 71 -0.41 5.98 24.46
C LEU A 71 0.89 5.42 23.83
N MET A 72 1.39 6.05 22.76
CA MET A 72 2.61 5.66 22.04
C MET A 72 3.94 5.75 22.82
N PRO A 73 4.16 6.60 23.85
CA PRO A 73 5.52 6.75 24.39
C PRO A 73 6.06 5.48 25.07
N ALA A 74 5.21 4.53 25.46
CA ALA A 74 5.67 3.28 26.08
C ALA A 74 6.13 2.20 25.09
N ARG A 75 5.72 2.25 23.81
CA ARG A 75 6.02 1.18 22.84
C ARG A 75 7.35 1.37 22.12
N ALA A 76 7.74 2.60 21.80
CA ALA A 76 9.01 2.91 21.14
C ALA A 76 10.25 2.53 21.99
N PHE A 77 10.10 2.46 23.32
CA PHE A 77 11.17 2.12 24.26
C PHE A 77 11.09 0.71 24.83
N ALA A 78 10.01 -0.03 24.55
CA ALA A 78 9.87 -1.43 24.96
C ALA A 78 10.64 -2.41 24.04
N THR A 79 11.29 -1.90 22.98
CA THR A 79 12.07 -2.71 22.04
C THR A 79 13.52 -2.80 22.50
N GLY A 80 13.86 -3.83 23.28
CA GLY A 80 15.27 -4.17 23.52
C GLY A 80 16.06 -4.36 22.22
N SER A 81 17.39 -4.38 22.30
CA SER A 81 18.37 -4.56 21.19
C SER A 81 18.29 -3.65 19.94
N ALA A 82 17.17 -2.96 19.68
CA ALA A 82 17.03 -2.05 18.55
C ALA A 82 17.89 -0.80 18.74
N ASP A 83 18.61 -0.38 17.70
CA ASP A 83 19.36 0.87 17.70
C ASP A 83 18.48 2.10 17.45
N SER A 84 19.06 3.30 17.55
CA SER A 84 18.33 4.57 17.40
C SER A 84 17.66 4.72 16.04
N ILE A 85 18.27 4.24 14.95
CA ILE A 85 17.69 4.33 13.61
C ILE A 85 16.41 3.48 13.54
N GLU A 86 16.48 2.25 14.06
CA GLU A 86 15.33 1.35 14.08
C GLU A 86 14.22 1.87 15.00
N ARG A 87 14.55 2.46 16.17
CA ARG A 87 13.57 3.07 17.08
C ARG A 87 12.80 4.21 16.41
N TRP A 88 13.47 5.10 15.68
CA TRP A 88 12.78 6.16 14.92
C TRP A 88 11.98 5.60 13.74
N ASN A 89 12.46 4.52 13.10
CA ASN A 89 11.67 3.80 12.12
C ASN A 89 10.37 3.23 12.69
N ILE A 90 10.44 2.67 13.90
CA ILE A 90 9.27 2.16 14.63
C ILE A 90 8.33 3.32 14.96
N ALA A 91 8.82 4.40 15.57
CA ALA A 91 8.02 5.57 15.93
C ALA A 91 7.26 6.15 14.73
N MET A 92 7.93 6.28 13.58
CA MET A 92 7.32 6.68 12.31
C MET A 92 6.20 5.73 11.89
N THR A 93 6.46 4.42 11.85
CA THR A 93 5.47 3.43 11.40
C THR A 93 4.31 3.23 12.37
N ASP A 94 4.55 3.36 13.68
CA ASP A 94 3.51 3.25 14.71
C ASP A 94 2.57 4.45 14.64
N PHE A 95 3.11 5.67 14.46
CA PHE A 95 2.29 6.85 14.23
C PHE A 95 1.31 6.64 13.07
N SER A 96 1.84 6.23 11.92
CA SER A 96 1.03 5.95 10.73
C SER A 96 0.03 4.80 10.92
N ALA A 97 0.37 3.76 11.68
CA ALA A 97 -0.55 2.66 11.98
C ALA A 97 -1.74 3.10 12.85
N GLY A 98 -1.56 4.14 13.68
CA GLY A 98 -2.62 4.72 14.49
C GLY A 98 -3.57 5.64 13.72
N LEU A 99 -3.21 6.04 12.49
CA LEU A 99 -4.03 6.94 11.68
C LEU A 99 -5.21 6.19 11.04
N PRO A 100 -6.38 6.84 10.90
CA PRO A 100 -7.45 6.30 10.07
C PRO A 100 -6.94 6.00 8.66
N LEU A 101 -7.48 4.94 8.05
CA LEU A 101 -7.17 4.61 6.66
C LEU A 101 -7.40 5.83 5.77
N PHE A 102 -6.40 6.18 4.96
CA PHE A 102 -6.36 7.35 4.09
C PHE A 102 -6.22 8.73 4.76
N ALA A 103 -6.00 8.82 6.08
CA ALA A 103 -5.76 10.11 6.75
C ALA A 103 -4.46 10.80 6.27
N LEU A 104 -3.45 10.01 5.89
CA LEU A 104 -2.27 10.48 5.18
C LEU A 104 -2.07 9.62 3.93
N THR A 105 -1.79 10.26 2.80
CA THR A 105 -1.56 9.52 1.56
C THR A 105 -0.18 8.85 1.60
N PRO A 106 -0.03 7.61 1.08
CA PRO A 106 1.26 6.90 1.11
C PRO A 106 2.41 7.69 0.48
N MET A 107 2.14 8.52 -0.54
CA MET A 107 3.19 9.33 -1.19
C MET A 107 3.81 10.36 -0.25
N VAL A 108 3.00 10.98 0.62
CA VAL A 108 3.46 11.96 1.62
C VAL A 108 4.31 11.28 2.66
N GLU A 109 3.83 10.14 3.16
CA GLU A 109 4.51 9.35 4.17
C GLU A 109 5.88 8.85 3.68
N MET A 110 5.95 8.23 2.50
CA MET A 110 7.22 7.76 1.93
C MET A 110 8.22 8.90 1.76
N ARG A 111 7.74 10.09 1.37
CA ARG A 111 8.59 11.29 1.24
C ARG A 111 9.11 11.77 2.59
N ALA A 112 8.25 11.84 3.62
CA ALA A 112 8.65 12.23 4.97
C ALA A 112 9.66 11.23 5.57
N TYR A 113 9.43 9.93 5.37
CA TYR A 113 10.36 8.88 5.81
C TYR A 113 11.70 8.98 5.10
N ALA A 114 11.72 9.25 3.79
CA ALA A 114 12.96 9.45 3.05
C ALA A 114 13.76 10.63 3.62
N MET A 115 13.11 11.77 3.88
CA MET A 115 13.78 12.93 4.48
C MET A 115 14.36 12.62 5.87
N ALA A 116 13.56 12.01 6.75
CA ALA A 116 14.00 11.70 8.11
C ALA A 116 15.18 10.73 8.11
N HIS A 117 15.12 9.66 7.31
CA HIS A 117 16.20 8.67 7.24
C HIS A 117 17.46 9.20 6.57
N ILE A 118 17.36 10.07 5.56
CA ILE A 118 18.52 10.73 4.97
C ILE A 118 19.17 11.69 5.98
N ALA A 119 18.38 12.46 6.73
CA ALA A 119 18.89 13.33 7.79
C ALA A 119 19.59 12.51 8.89
N MET A 120 18.99 11.40 9.33
CA MET A 120 19.62 10.48 10.28
C MET A 120 20.93 9.89 9.74
N LEU A 121 20.97 9.43 8.48
CA LEU A 121 22.22 8.94 7.86
C LEU A 121 23.32 10.00 7.89
N ASN A 122 22.99 11.24 7.53
CA ASN A 122 23.95 12.35 7.55
C ASN A 122 24.41 12.67 8.99
N ALA A 123 23.50 12.59 9.97
CA ALA A 123 23.83 12.77 11.38
C ALA A 123 24.78 11.68 11.89
N VAL A 124 24.53 10.40 11.56
CA VAL A 124 25.41 9.28 11.91
C VAL A 124 26.79 9.45 11.27
N LYS A 125 26.85 9.73 9.96
CA LYS A 125 28.11 10.00 9.23
C LYS A 125 28.91 11.09 9.91
N SER A 126 28.28 12.21 10.27
CA SER A 126 28.93 13.35 10.91
C SER A 126 29.39 13.05 12.34
N ALA A 127 28.52 12.46 13.17
CA ALA A 127 28.82 12.12 14.56
C ALA A 127 29.91 11.04 14.69
N SER A 128 30.02 10.16 13.70
CA SER A 128 31.00 9.06 13.68
C SER A 128 32.34 9.41 13.02
N ARG A 129 32.56 10.66 12.56
CA ARG A 129 33.86 11.07 12.02
C ARG A 129 34.97 10.93 13.08
N PRO A 130 36.23 10.62 12.71
CA PRO A 130 37.30 10.34 13.68
C PRO A 130 37.51 11.42 14.75
N TYR A 131 37.34 12.70 14.39
CA TYR A 131 37.48 13.82 15.31
C TYR A 131 36.26 14.05 16.22
N ASN A 132 35.12 13.42 15.93
CA ASN A 132 33.91 13.44 16.75
C ASN A 132 33.74 12.15 17.56
N ALA A 133 34.33 11.04 17.12
CA ALA A 133 34.21 9.72 17.72
C ALA A 133 34.53 9.71 19.23
N GLY A 134 33.65 9.10 20.03
CA GLY A 134 33.76 9.04 21.49
C GLY A 134 33.46 10.34 22.23
N SER A 135 33.20 11.42 21.49
CA SER A 135 32.99 12.76 22.04
C SER A 135 31.63 13.34 21.66
N THR A 136 30.97 12.79 20.63
CA THR A 136 29.63 13.14 20.17
C THR A 136 28.72 11.92 20.28
N SER A 137 27.56 12.07 20.94
CA SER A 137 26.57 11.00 21.02
C SER A 137 25.89 10.79 19.67
N VAL A 138 26.05 9.60 19.08
CA VAL A 138 25.40 9.23 17.82
C VAL A 138 23.88 9.13 18.01
N ASP A 139 23.43 8.55 19.12
CA ASP A 139 22.00 8.39 19.41
C ASP A 139 21.30 9.75 19.57
N ALA A 140 21.94 10.72 20.24
CA ALA A 140 21.38 12.07 20.35
C ALA A 140 21.34 12.78 18.98
N ALA A 141 22.32 12.53 18.12
CA ALA A 141 22.33 13.07 16.75
C ALA A 141 21.24 12.46 15.88
N VAL A 142 21.02 11.15 15.97
CA VAL A 142 19.92 10.46 15.29
C VAL A 142 18.57 11.00 15.77
N ALA A 143 18.39 11.11 17.09
CA ALA A 143 17.15 11.58 17.69
C ALA A 143 16.80 13.00 17.26
N ALA A 144 17.76 13.94 17.34
CA ALA A 144 17.52 15.31 16.93
C ALA A 144 17.27 15.43 15.42
N ALA A 145 18.00 14.67 14.59
CA ALA A 145 17.79 14.69 13.13
C ALA A 145 16.39 14.19 12.73
N ALA A 146 15.95 13.08 13.33
CA ALA A 146 14.64 12.51 13.06
C ALA A 146 13.52 13.41 13.55
N HIS A 147 13.59 13.84 14.81
CA HIS A 147 12.63 14.71 15.45
C HIS A 147 12.35 15.95 14.60
N ASP A 148 13.40 16.75 14.32
CA ASP A 148 13.25 18.06 13.68
C ASP A 148 12.68 17.96 12.26
N VAL A 149 13.02 16.89 11.51
CA VAL A 149 12.40 16.65 10.20
C VAL A 149 10.94 16.23 10.36
N LEU A 150 10.64 15.32 11.26
CA LEU A 150 9.32 14.71 11.38
C LEU A 150 8.27 15.68 11.92
N VAL A 151 8.61 16.53 12.90
CA VAL A 151 7.68 17.56 13.41
C VAL A 151 7.32 18.57 12.32
N VAL A 152 8.25 18.89 11.42
CA VAL A 152 7.98 19.79 10.29
C VAL A 152 7.14 19.08 9.22
N GLU A 153 7.55 17.90 8.76
CA GLU A 153 6.88 17.22 7.64
C GLU A 153 5.48 16.71 8.02
N PHE A 154 5.31 16.11 9.19
CA PHE A 154 3.99 15.70 9.68
C PHE A 154 3.18 16.86 10.26
N GLY A 155 3.83 17.90 10.79
CA GLY A 155 3.17 19.11 11.28
C GLY A 155 2.37 19.85 10.20
N LYS A 156 2.76 19.75 8.92
CA LYS A 156 1.98 20.26 7.78
C LYS A 156 0.56 19.70 7.71
N PHE A 157 0.33 18.50 8.25
CA PHE A 157 -0.95 17.78 8.19
C PHE A 157 -1.64 17.66 9.55
N PHE A 158 -0.86 17.57 10.64
CA PHE A 158 -1.36 17.27 11.97
C PHE A 158 -1.10 18.38 13.01
N GLY A 159 -0.40 19.45 12.62
CA GLY A 159 0.07 20.46 13.57
C GLY A 159 0.96 19.85 14.65
N SER A 160 0.80 20.30 15.89
CA SER A 160 1.50 19.74 17.05
C SER A 160 0.98 18.37 17.50
N ASN A 161 -0.05 17.81 16.86
CA ASN A 161 -0.64 16.52 17.24
C ASN A 161 0.16 15.33 16.66
N THR A 162 1.45 15.29 16.95
CA THR A 162 2.35 14.19 16.56
C THR A 162 3.07 13.68 17.80
N PRO A 163 3.50 12.40 17.85
CA PRO A 163 4.16 11.84 19.02
C PRO A 163 5.65 12.22 19.09
N PHE A 164 6.19 12.91 18.09
CA PHE A 164 7.64 13.01 17.91
C PHE A 164 8.35 13.80 19.02
N ASP A 165 7.74 14.85 19.57
CA ASP A 165 8.27 15.57 20.75
C ASP A 165 8.44 14.63 21.96
N SER A 166 7.45 13.75 22.18
CA SER A 166 7.46 12.81 23.29
C SER A 166 8.48 11.68 23.09
N VAL A 167 8.62 11.19 21.85
CA VAL A 167 9.64 10.21 21.47
C VAL A 167 11.04 10.78 21.64
N TYR A 168 11.27 12.01 21.16
CA TYR A 168 12.54 12.71 21.30
C TYR A 168 12.93 12.92 22.76
N THR A 169 12.00 13.43 23.58
CA THR A 169 12.23 13.66 25.01
C THR A 169 12.61 12.37 25.74
N ALA A 170 11.90 11.27 25.46
CA ALA A 170 12.16 9.99 26.08
C ALA A 170 13.50 9.37 25.61
N GLU A 171 13.92 9.61 24.37
CA GLU A 171 15.20 9.11 23.87
C GLU A 171 16.39 9.87 24.44
N LEU A 172 16.30 11.19 24.55
CA LEU A 172 17.33 11.99 25.21
C LEU A 172 17.46 11.63 26.69
N ALA A 173 16.35 11.41 27.41
CA ALA A 173 16.38 11.02 28.81
C ALA A 173 17.10 9.67 29.08
N ALA A 174 17.28 8.84 28.05
CA ALA A 174 18.04 7.59 28.14
C ALA A 174 19.55 7.77 27.86
N ILE A 175 19.99 8.95 27.44
CA ILE A 175 21.37 9.30 27.11
C ILE A 175 21.97 10.06 28.30
N PRO A 176 23.22 9.78 28.72
CA PRO A 176 23.86 10.54 29.80
C PRO A 176 24.00 12.03 29.45
N ASP A 177 23.45 12.89 30.30
CA ASP A 177 23.56 14.33 30.18
C ASP A 177 25.01 14.79 30.05
N GLY A 178 25.28 15.69 29.10
CA GLY A 178 26.55 16.40 29.05
C GLY A 178 27.03 16.81 27.66
N THR A 179 28.33 17.07 27.55
CA THR A 179 28.93 17.62 26.32
C THR A 179 28.79 16.69 25.11
N ALA A 180 28.75 15.38 25.31
CA ALA A 180 28.59 14.43 24.21
C ALA A 180 27.17 14.42 23.65
N GLU A 181 26.18 14.44 24.53
CA GLU A 181 24.77 14.58 24.17
C GLU A 181 24.52 15.92 23.45
N ASN A 182 24.92 17.04 24.05
CA ASN A 182 24.75 18.38 23.46
C ASN A 182 25.37 18.50 22.06
N ARG A 183 26.56 17.92 21.86
CA ARG A 183 27.18 17.87 20.53
C ARG A 183 26.41 16.98 19.56
N GLY A 184 25.87 15.86 20.03
CA GLY A 184 25.02 14.98 19.24
C GLY A 184 23.77 15.72 18.76
N ILE A 185 23.04 16.35 19.68
CA ILE A 185 21.87 17.20 19.37
C ILE A 185 22.23 18.22 18.30
N ALA A 186 23.30 19.00 18.48
CA ALA A 186 23.71 20.02 17.51
C ALA A 186 24.03 19.44 16.12
N VAL A 187 24.67 18.26 16.05
CA VAL A 187 24.93 17.56 14.78
C VAL A 187 23.63 17.12 14.12
N GLY A 188 22.70 16.56 14.89
CA GLY A 188 21.40 16.11 14.39
C GLY A 188 20.54 17.26 13.87
N GLN A 189 20.44 18.34 14.63
CA GLN A 189 19.74 19.57 14.23
C GLN A 189 20.31 20.16 12.94
N ALA A 190 21.65 20.18 12.79
CA ALA A 190 22.28 20.63 11.55
C ALA A 190 21.94 19.73 10.35
N ALA A 191 21.89 18.41 10.54
CA ALA A 191 21.51 17.47 9.49
C ALA A 191 20.03 17.61 9.08
N ALA A 192 19.12 17.77 10.06
CA ALA A 192 17.71 18.05 9.80
C ALA A 192 17.52 19.37 9.07
N ALA A 193 18.15 20.45 9.54
CA ALA A 193 18.09 21.76 8.91
C ALA A 193 18.56 21.72 7.46
N ALA A 194 19.65 21.01 7.16
CA ALA A 194 20.12 20.83 5.79
C ALA A 194 19.10 20.08 4.91
N MET A 195 18.47 19.02 5.44
CA MET A 195 17.47 18.25 4.71
C MET A 195 16.20 19.06 4.44
N LEU A 196 15.72 19.81 5.42
CA LEU A 196 14.56 20.70 5.27
C LEU A 196 14.87 21.84 4.30
N ALA A 197 16.05 22.46 4.41
CA ALA A 197 16.48 23.54 3.51
C ALA A 197 16.56 23.09 2.05
N SER A 198 17.01 21.85 1.77
CA SER A 198 17.06 21.33 0.41
C SER A 198 15.68 21.11 -0.23
N ARG A 199 14.60 21.30 0.53
CA ARG A 199 13.20 21.16 0.11
C ARG A 199 12.34 22.39 0.45
N ALA A 200 12.96 23.49 0.91
CA ALA A 200 12.23 24.66 1.42
C ALA A 200 11.33 25.35 0.37
N ASN A 201 11.64 25.19 -0.91
CA ASN A 201 10.88 25.78 -2.02
C ASN A 201 9.79 24.86 -2.58
N GLU A 202 9.56 23.70 -1.97
CA GLU A 202 8.55 22.75 -2.43
C GLU A 202 7.20 23.00 -1.77
N ASP A 203 6.14 23.08 -2.58
CA ASP A 203 4.77 23.11 -2.10
C ASP A 203 4.14 21.71 -2.19
N VAL A 204 4.30 20.92 -1.12
CA VAL A 204 3.76 19.55 -1.05
C VAL A 204 2.22 19.56 -1.07
N LEU A 205 1.57 20.53 -0.42
CA LEU A 205 0.12 20.64 -0.40
C LEU A 205 -0.41 21.12 -1.76
N GLY A 206 0.28 22.05 -2.41
CA GLY A 206 -0.01 22.47 -3.78
C GLY A 206 0.18 21.33 -4.78
N ALA A 207 1.21 20.50 -4.63
CA ALA A 207 1.40 19.33 -5.48
C ALA A 207 0.27 18.29 -5.34
N LEU A 208 -0.25 18.08 -4.12
CA LEU A 208 -1.41 17.23 -3.86
C LEU A 208 -2.71 17.77 -4.44
N ASN A 209 -2.89 19.10 -4.41
CA ASN A 209 -4.12 19.79 -4.81
C ASN A 209 -4.00 20.50 -6.16
N ALA A 210 -2.96 20.20 -6.93
CA ALA A 210 -2.69 20.85 -8.20
C ALA A 210 -3.92 20.71 -9.13
N PRO A 211 -4.37 21.80 -9.78
CA PRO A 211 -5.50 21.75 -10.69
C PRO A 211 -5.28 20.71 -11.78
N TYR A 212 -6.33 19.94 -12.07
CA TYR A 212 -6.31 18.95 -13.13
C TYR A 212 -7.64 18.97 -13.88
N THR A 213 -7.58 18.97 -15.21
CA THR A 213 -8.76 18.86 -16.07
C THR A 213 -8.78 17.46 -16.67
N PRO A 214 -9.70 16.58 -16.22
CA PRO A 214 -9.88 15.26 -16.82
C PRO A 214 -10.20 15.37 -18.31
N GLY A 215 -9.79 14.35 -19.08
CA GLY A 215 -10.19 14.23 -20.48
C GLY A 215 -11.67 13.83 -20.61
N THR A 216 -12.12 13.44 -21.80
CA THR A 216 -13.51 12.95 -22.02
C THR A 216 -13.59 11.83 -23.05
N LYS A 217 -12.48 11.50 -23.70
CA LYS A 217 -12.43 10.47 -24.74
C LYS A 217 -12.23 9.08 -24.11
N PRO A 218 -12.61 7.99 -24.81
CA PRO A 218 -12.23 6.65 -24.41
C PRO A 218 -10.72 6.56 -24.16
N GLY A 219 -10.33 6.00 -23.01
CA GLY A 219 -8.94 5.94 -22.55
C GLY A 219 -8.52 7.07 -21.62
N ASP A 220 -9.19 8.22 -21.63
CA ASP A 220 -8.87 9.34 -20.73
C ASP A 220 -9.32 9.06 -19.29
N TYR A 221 -8.46 9.36 -18.32
CA TYR A 221 -8.80 9.26 -16.92
C TYR A 221 -9.94 10.21 -16.55
N GLN A 222 -10.85 9.66 -15.74
CA GLN A 222 -11.98 10.34 -15.12
C GLN A 222 -11.91 10.11 -13.61
N PRO A 223 -12.18 11.13 -12.79
CA PRO A 223 -12.44 10.95 -11.38
C PRO A 223 -13.56 9.92 -11.17
N THR A 224 -13.35 9.01 -10.24
CA THR A 224 -14.29 7.91 -9.98
C THR A 224 -15.03 8.11 -8.66
N PRO A 225 -16.29 7.65 -8.55
CA PRO A 225 -16.97 7.56 -7.26
C PRO A 225 -16.20 6.67 -6.26
N PRO A 226 -16.35 6.89 -4.95
CA PRO A 226 -17.17 7.94 -4.32
C PRO A 226 -16.45 9.29 -4.18
N THR A 227 -15.14 9.35 -4.45
CA THR A 227 -14.32 10.53 -4.17
C THR A 227 -14.54 11.66 -5.18
N ASN A 228 -14.63 11.33 -6.47
CA ASN A 228 -14.91 12.28 -7.56
C ASN A 228 -13.98 13.52 -7.59
N PHE A 229 -12.71 13.37 -7.17
CA PHE A 229 -11.67 14.39 -7.30
C PHE A 229 -10.38 13.79 -7.89
N VAL A 230 -9.43 14.65 -8.25
CA VAL A 230 -8.07 14.26 -8.66
C VAL A 230 -7.08 14.78 -7.63
N SER A 231 -6.13 13.94 -7.24
CA SER A 231 -5.06 14.26 -6.31
C SER A 231 -3.70 14.14 -6.97
N ALA A 232 -2.68 14.79 -6.41
CA ALA A 232 -1.28 14.57 -6.73
C ALA A 232 -0.87 14.84 -8.19
N ALA A 233 -1.66 15.63 -8.92
CA ALA A 233 -1.35 16.02 -10.30
C ALA A 233 -0.03 16.79 -10.43
N GLY A 234 0.37 17.52 -9.38
CA GLY A 234 1.64 18.24 -9.32
C GLY A 234 2.79 17.43 -8.71
N TRP A 235 2.56 16.19 -8.25
CA TRP A 235 3.55 15.45 -7.48
C TRP A 235 4.81 15.10 -8.28
N GLY A 236 4.66 14.89 -9.59
CA GLY A 236 5.80 14.68 -10.49
C GLY A 236 6.75 15.87 -10.58
N ALA A 237 6.37 17.07 -10.14
CA ALA A 237 7.22 18.26 -10.15
C ALA A 237 8.07 18.44 -8.88
N LEU A 238 7.80 17.65 -7.82
CA LEU A 238 8.62 17.67 -6.60
C LEU A 238 10.01 17.09 -6.88
N SER A 239 11.02 17.56 -6.14
CA SER A 239 12.37 17.03 -6.30
C SER A 239 12.45 15.59 -5.81
N THR A 240 13.23 14.79 -6.53
CA THR A 240 13.58 13.42 -6.17
C THR A 240 14.81 13.37 -5.26
N PHE A 241 15.04 12.25 -4.59
CA PHE A 241 16.15 12.07 -3.64
C PHE A 241 17.38 11.42 -4.27
N GLY A 242 17.19 10.41 -5.12
CA GLY A 242 18.25 9.67 -5.79
C GLY A 242 18.21 9.79 -7.31
N VAL A 243 17.05 9.65 -7.95
CA VAL A 243 16.92 9.85 -9.41
C VAL A 243 17.05 11.34 -9.77
N ARG A 244 17.41 11.64 -11.02
CA ARG A 244 17.67 13.02 -11.48
C ARG A 244 16.39 13.84 -11.65
N SER A 245 15.30 13.17 -12.01
CA SER A 245 13.96 13.75 -12.11
C SER A 245 12.94 12.61 -12.11
N SER A 246 11.69 12.91 -11.77
CA SER A 246 10.57 11.96 -11.86
C SER A 246 10.35 11.41 -13.28
N ALA A 247 10.71 12.17 -14.32
CA ALA A 247 10.57 11.75 -15.71
C ALA A 247 11.70 10.82 -16.18
N GLN A 248 12.78 10.63 -15.40
CA GLN A 248 13.95 9.87 -15.81
C GLN A 248 13.61 8.43 -16.21
N PHE A 249 12.67 7.81 -15.50
CA PHE A 249 12.23 6.44 -15.72
C PHE A 249 10.76 6.39 -16.15
N ARG A 250 10.30 7.39 -16.92
CA ARG A 250 8.93 7.41 -17.44
C ARG A 250 8.60 6.06 -18.10
N ALA A 251 7.46 5.49 -17.73
CA ALA A 251 7.01 4.22 -18.27
C ALA A 251 6.82 4.29 -19.79
N PRO A 252 6.93 3.18 -20.55
CA PRO A 252 6.48 3.15 -21.93
C PRO A 252 4.96 3.39 -22.02
N PRO A 253 4.38 3.65 -23.21
CA PRO A 253 2.93 3.74 -23.35
C PRO A 253 2.19 2.50 -22.81
N PRO A 254 0.98 2.66 -22.23
CA PRO A 254 0.26 1.54 -21.60
C PRO A 254 -0.04 0.42 -22.60
N TYR A 255 -0.62 0.78 -23.75
CA TYR A 255 -0.96 -0.13 -24.85
C TYR A 255 -0.69 0.56 -26.19
N SER A 256 -0.57 -0.22 -27.27
CA SER A 256 -0.48 0.33 -28.64
C SER A 256 -1.76 1.01 -29.09
N SER A 257 -2.91 0.51 -28.66
CA SER A 257 -4.23 1.15 -28.78
C SER A 257 -5.24 0.44 -27.86
N LEU A 258 -6.40 1.07 -27.64
CA LEU A 258 -7.54 0.43 -26.97
C LEU A 258 -8.12 -0.75 -27.76
N ARG A 259 -7.80 -0.90 -29.06
CA ARG A 259 -8.24 -2.03 -29.90
C ARG A 259 -7.30 -3.24 -29.82
N SER A 260 -6.22 -3.14 -29.05
CA SER A 260 -5.22 -4.21 -28.94
C SER A 260 -5.76 -5.41 -28.15
N LEU A 261 -5.23 -6.60 -28.47
CA LEU A 261 -5.54 -7.82 -27.74
C LEU A 261 -5.09 -7.75 -26.28
N GLU A 262 -3.92 -7.14 -26.01
CA GLU A 262 -3.36 -6.98 -24.67
C GLU A 262 -4.30 -6.16 -23.77
N TYR A 263 -4.81 -5.04 -24.27
CA TYR A 263 -5.80 -4.24 -23.54
C TYR A 263 -7.09 -5.03 -23.27
N ALA A 264 -7.61 -5.77 -24.25
CA ALA A 264 -8.82 -6.57 -24.06
C ALA A 264 -8.62 -7.69 -23.03
N MET A 265 -7.46 -8.34 -23.02
CA MET A 265 -7.11 -9.36 -22.02
C MET A 265 -7.13 -8.77 -20.61
N ASP A 266 -6.50 -7.62 -20.41
CA ASP A 266 -6.43 -6.94 -19.12
C ASP A 266 -7.81 -6.48 -18.61
N VAL A 267 -8.64 -5.92 -19.50
CA VAL A 267 -10.03 -5.53 -19.17
C VAL A 267 -10.85 -6.76 -18.75
N ASN A 268 -10.78 -7.84 -19.52
CA ASN A 268 -11.57 -9.04 -19.23
C ASN A 268 -11.08 -9.76 -17.97
N GLU A 269 -9.77 -9.78 -17.72
CA GLU A 269 -9.20 -10.32 -16.50
C GLU A 269 -9.69 -9.58 -15.27
N ILE A 270 -9.57 -8.25 -15.25
CA ILE A 270 -9.97 -7.46 -14.09
C ILE A 270 -11.50 -7.39 -13.95
N ALA A 271 -12.27 -7.49 -15.03
CA ALA A 271 -13.72 -7.57 -14.96
C ALA A 271 -14.19 -8.78 -14.12
N VAL A 272 -13.46 -9.89 -14.19
CA VAL A 272 -13.77 -11.13 -13.48
C VAL A 272 -13.14 -11.21 -12.08
N LEU A 273 -11.88 -10.81 -11.94
CA LEU A 273 -11.12 -10.92 -10.68
C LEU A 273 -11.21 -9.68 -9.79
N GLY A 274 -11.50 -8.51 -10.35
CA GLY A 274 -11.51 -7.23 -9.63
C GLY A 274 -12.88 -6.82 -9.10
N LYS A 275 -13.95 -7.54 -9.45
CA LYS A 275 -15.34 -7.17 -9.15
C LYS A 275 -15.64 -7.19 -7.64
N ALA A 276 -16.47 -6.26 -7.18
CA ALA A 276 -17.03 -6.27 -5.83
C ALA A 276 -18.03 -7.42 -5.64
N GLY A 277 -18.15 -7.91 -4.40
CA GLY A 277 -19.06 -9.01 -4.07
C GLY A 277 -18.61 -10.34 -4.68
N VAL A 278 -19.50 -11.02 -5.40
CA VAL A 278 -19.21 -12.31 -6.04
C VAL A 278 -18.29 -12.09 -7.24
N SER A 279 -17.08 -12.66 -7.16
CA SER A 279 -16.04 -12.61 -8.18
C SER A 279 -15.47 -14.01 -8.39
N ALA A 280 -14.66 -14.22 -9.44
CA ALA A 280 -13.97 -15.48 -9.62
C ALA A 280 -12.67 -15.59 -8.80
N ARG A 281 -12.43 -14.68 -7.85
CA ARG A 281 -11.27 -14.78 -6.94
C ARG A 281 -11.37 -16.07 -6.13
N SER A 282 -10.27 -16.82 -6.05
CA SER A 282 -10.13 -17.86 -5.04
C SER A 282 -10.12 -17.27 -3.62
N SER A 283 -10.23 -18.14 -2.60
CA SER A 283 -10.06 -17.73 -1.21
C SER A 283 -8.69 -17.10 -0.96
N ASP A 284 -7.61 -17.70 -1.49
CA ASP A 284 -6.26 -17.16 -1.38
C ASP A 284 -6.12 -15.81 -2.09
N GLN A 285 -6.69 -15.65 -3.29
CA GLN A 285 -6.71 -14.35 -3.99
C GLN A 285 -7.48 -13.28 -3.19
N THR A 286 -8.57 -13.66 -2.53
CA THR A 286 -9.28 -12.74 -1.65
C THR A 286 -8.41 -12.35 -0.45
N ALA A 287 -7.69 -13.31 0.16
CA ALA A 287 -6.75 -13.03 1.25
C ALA A 287 -5.63 -12.08 0.80
N ILE A 288 -5.03 -12.31 -0.38
CA ILE A 288 -4.01 -11.43 -0.98
C ILE A 288 -4.52 -10.00 -1.15
N ALA A 289 -5.76 -9.85 -1.63
CA ALA A 289 -6.38 -8.55 -1.89
C ALA A 289 -6.44 -7.67 -0.62
N PHE A 290 -6.83 -8.26 0.51
CA PHE A 290 -6.84 -7.57 1.81
C PHE A 290 -5.45 -7.46 2.43
N PHE A 291 -4.58 -8.46 2.24
CA PHE A 291 -3.24 -8.48 2.83
C PHE A 291 -2.39 -7.29 2.36
N TRP A 292 -2.37 -7.03 1.06
CA TRP A 292 -1.60 -5.93 0.45
C TRP A 292 -2.44 -4.66 0.20
N PHE A 293 -3.63 -4.58 0.79
CA PHE A 293 -4.34 -3.30 0.86
C PHE A 293 -3.64 -2.31 1.81
N GLU A 294 -2.84 -2.84 2.74
CA GLU A 294 -2.00 -2.12 3.68
C GLU A 294 -1.17 -1.01 3.02
N ASN A 295 -0.89 0.05 3.78
CA ASN A 295 -0.02 1.12 3.34
C ASN A 295 1.41 0.60 3.06
N GLY A 296 1.93 0.90 1.87
CA GLY A 296 3.24 0.42 1.41
C GLY A 296 4.41 0.91 2.27
N SER A 297 4.44 2.18 2.70
CA SER A 297 5.55 2.70 3.53
C SER A 297 5.63 1.92 4.83
N PHE A 298 4.48 1.69 5.44
CA PHE A 298 4.33 0.90 6.65
C PHE A 298 4.74 -0.57 6.47
N ALA A 299 4.18 -1.25 5.47
CA ALA A 299 4.43 -2.67 5.21
C ALA A 299 5.92 -2.95 4.96
N TRP A 300 6.53 -2.19 4.05
CA TRP A 300 7.91 -2.44 3.61
C TRP A 300 8.95 -2.05 4.65
N ASN A 301 8.71 -1.03 5.48
CA ASN A 301 9.59 -0.75 6.63
C ASN A 301 9.50 -1.85 7.70
N ARG A 302 8.32 -2.45 7.94
CA ARG A 302 8.19 -3.63 8.83
C ARG A 302 8.91 -4.86 8.28
N ILE A 303 8.84 -5.08 6.97
CA ILE A 303 9.60 -6.14 6.30
C ILE A 303 11.11 -5.88 6.45
N ALA A 304 11.56 -4.65 6.21
CA ALA A 304 12.96 -4.27 6.37
C ALA A 304 13.49 -4.56 7.78
N ARG A 305 12.80 -4.13 8.84
CA ARG A 305 13.16 -4.42 10.23
C ARG A 305 13.31 -5.91 10.51
N LYS A 306 12.38 -6.72 10.01
CA LYS A 306 12.42 -8.18 10.20
C LYS A 306 13.64 -8.82 9.54
N LEU A 307 14.10 -8.26 8.43
CA LEU A 307 15.18 -8.83 7.62
C LEU A 307 16.55 -8.26 7.99
N SER A 308 16.62 -7.04 8.52
CA SER A 308 17.88 -6.34 8.79
C SER A 308 18.51 -6.67 10.15
N GLY A 309 17.98 -7.64 10.89
CA GLY A 309 18.49 -8.03 12.20
C GLY A 309 19.99 -8.33 12.17
N GLY A 310 20.74 -7.76 13.12
CA GLY A 310 22.19 -7.95 13.24
C GLY A 310 23.04 -6.98 12.40
N MET A 311 22.43 -6.07 11.63
CA MET A 311 23.15 -4.94 11.04
C MET A 311 23.64 -3.96 12.10
N SER A 312 24.77 -3.29 11.81
CA SER A 312 25.23 -2.14 12.59
C SER A 312 24.35 -0.91 12.39
N LEU A 313 24.41 0.05 13.31
CA LEU A 313 23.69 1.32 13.24
C LEU A 313 23.92 2.06 11.90
N MET A 314 25.17 2.10 11.40
CA MET A 314 25.47 2.71 10.10
C MET A 314 24.83 1.95 8.93
N GLN A 315 24.79 0.61 9.00
CA GLN A 315 24.12 -0.20 7.98
C GLN A 315 22.60 0.01 8.00
N HIS A 316 21.98 0.09 9.18
CA HIS A 316 20.58 0.49 9.31
C HIS A 316 20.32 1.89 8.75
N ALA A 317 21.14 2.89 9.13
CA ALA A 317 21.01 4.25 8.61
C ALA A 317 21.06 4.28 7.07
N ARG A 318 21.99 3.54 6.47
CA ARG A 318 22.09 3.41 5.01
C ARG A 318 20.89 2.68 4.42
N LEU A 319 20.48 1.55 5.01
CA LEU A 319 19.36 0.75 4.53
C LEU A 319 18.08 1.57 4.46
N TYR A 320 17.68 2.21 5.56
CA TYR A 320 16.41 2.92 5.61
C TYR A 320 16.41 4.22 4.80
N ALA A 321 17.56 4.89 4.67
CA ALA A 321 17.70 6.05 3.78
C ALA A 321 17.49 5.64 2.31
N VAL A 322 18.16 4.58 1.85
CA VAL A 322 18.01 4.08 0.48
C VAL A 322 16.61 3.54 0.23
N LEU A 323 16.08 2.74 1.16
CA LEU A 323 14.76 2.12 1.05
C LEU A 323 13.68 3.17 0.83
N ASN A 324 13.60 4.16 1.73
CA ASN A 324 12.54 5.15 1.68
C ASN A 324 12.76 6.16 0.54
N ALA A 325 14.01 6.51 0.21
CA ALA A 325 14.30 7.32 -0.97
C ALA A 325 13.88 6.63 -2.27
N ALA A 326 14.20 5.34 -2.44
CA ALA A 326 13.82 4.57 -3.62
C ALA A 326 12.31 4.43 -3.75
N MET A 327 11.60 4.16 -2.65
CA MET A 327 10.13 4.10 -2.64
C MET A 327 9.51 5.46 -2.99
N SER A 328 10.02 6.56 -2.41
CA SER A 328 9.52 7.91 -2.67
C SER A 328 9.75 8.32 -4.14
N ASP A 329 10.95 8.09 -4.66
CA ASP A 329 11.30 8.37 -6.07
C ASP A 329 10.50 7.50 -7.04
N ALA A 330 10.23 6.23 -6.70
CA ALA A 330 9.39 5.36 -7.51
C ALA A 330 7.97 5.89 -7.60
N ILE A 331 7.40 6.37 -6.49
CA ILE A 331 6.08 7.01 -6.49
C ILE A 331 6.09 8.30 -7.31
N ALA A 332 7.08 9.17 -7.15
CA ALA A 332 7.21 10.39 -7.95
C ALA A 332 7.26 10.08 -9.46
N THR A 333 8.05 9.08 -9.84
CA THR A 333 8.18 8.61 -11.22
C THR A 333 6.86 8.03 -11.75
N THR A 334 6.13 7.26 -10.93
CA THR A 334 4.84 6.69 -11.36
C THR A 334 3.77 7.77 -11.52
N LEU A 335 3.74 8.79 -10.65
CA LEU A 335 2.77 9.89 -10.73
C LEU A 335 3.07 10.77 -11.94
N GLU A 336 4.34 11.03 -12.23
CA GLU A 336 4.75 11.66 -13.48
C GLU A 336 4.19 10.89 -14.68
N SER A 337 4.41 9.57 -14.76
CA SER A 337 3.90 8.75 -15.86
C SER A 337 2.36 8.70 -15.91
N LYS A 338 1.68 8.65 -14.76
CA LYS A 338 0.21 8.66 -14.65
C LYS A 338 -0.40 9.89 -15.28
N PHE A 339 0.13 11.06 -14.94
CA PHE A 339 -0.39 12.33 -15.46
C PHE A 339 0.10 12.60 -16.89
N TYR A 340 1.23 12.03 -17.30
CA TYR A 340 1.68 12.04 -18.70
C TYR A 340 0.73 11.24 -19.61
N TYR A 341 0.35 10.02 -19.21
CA TYR A 341 -0.50 9.14 -20.03
C TYR A 341 -2.00 9.35 -19.83
N ASN A 342 -2.43 9.94 -18.71
CA ASN A 342 -3.84 10.19 -18.40
C ASN A 342 -4.73 8.95 -18.60
N PHE A 343 -4.24 7.75 -18.26
CA PHE A 343 -4.96 6.52 -18.61
C PHE A 343 -6.07 6.19 -17.61
N TRP A 344 -7.25 5.85 -18.13
CA TRP A 344 -8.44 5.56 -17.33
C TRP A 344 -8.31 4.36 -16.39
N ARG A 345 -9.14 4.38 -15.35
CA ARG A 345 -9.24 3.30 -14.36
C ARG A 345 -10.13 2.16 -14.89
N PRO A 346 -9.96 0.93 -14.38
CA PRO A 346 -10.80 -0.22 -14.74
C PRO A 346 -12.30 0.03 -14.59
N LEU A 347 -12.72 0.76 -13.54
CA LEU A 347 -14.12 1.13 -13.35
C LEU A 347 -14.69 1.87 -14.56
N THR A 348 -14.00 2.91 -15.04
CA THR A 348 -14.42 3.69 -16.19
C THR A 348 -14.37 2.86 -17.47
N ALA A 349 -13.28 2.12 -17.68
CA ALA A 349 -13.08 1.30 -18.88
C ALA A 349 -14.15 0.22 -19.04
N ILE A 350 -14.46 -0.55 -17.98
CA ILE A 350 -15.46 -1.64 -18.05
C ILE A 350 -16.87 -1.09 -18.24
N ARG A 351 -17.21 0.02 -17.56
CA ARG A 351 -18.53 0.66 -17.72
C ARG A 351 -18.73 1.31 -19.07
N ALA A 352 -17.65 1.64 -19.78
CA ALA A 352 -17.67 2.29 -21.08
C ALA A 352 -17.01 1.44 -22.18
N ALA A 353 -16.91 0.12 -22.00
CA ALA A 353 -16.19 -0.74 -22.93
C ALA A 353 -16.80 -0.73 -24.35
N ASP A 354 -18.08 -0.39 -24.50
CA ASP A 354 -18.71 -0.18 -25.82
C ASP A 354 -18.20 1.06 -26.58
N THR A 355 -17.39 1.90 -25.93
CA THR A 355 -16.81 3.13 -26.50
C THR A 355 -15.33 3.00 -26.86
N ASP A 356 -14.65 1.92 -26.45
CA ASP A 356 -13.19 1.75 -26.67
C ASP A 356 -12.82 1.26 -28.08
N GLY A 357 -13.82 0.86 -28.88
CA GLY A 357 -13.67 0.38 -30.24
C GLY A 357 -13.13 -1.05 -30.35
N ASN A 358 -13.07 -1.79 -29.25
CA ASN A 358 -12.54 -3.15 -29.16
C ASN A 358 -13.70 -4.17 -29.11
N PRO A 359 -13.85 -5.06 -30.11
CA PRO A 359 -14.93 -6.05 -30.12
C PRO A 359 -14.74 -7.17 -29.08
N LEU A 360 -13.59 -7.21 -28.38
CA LEU A 360 -13.26 -8.23 -27.39
C LEU A 360 -13.50 -7.77 -25.94
N THR A 361 -13.89 -6.51 -25.72
CA THR A 361 -14.29 -6.01 -24.39
C THR A 361 -15.81 -5.98 -24.28
N VAL A 362 -16.32 -6.20 -23.08
CA VAL A 362 -17.77 -6.25 -22.82
C VAL A 362 -18.14 -5.21 -21.78
N LYS A 363 -19.11 -4.37 -22.12
CA LYS A 363 -19.65 -3.36 -21.21
C LYS A 363 -20.39 -4.03 -20.04
N ASP A 364 -20.02 -3.68 -18.81
CA ASP A 364 -20.82 -3.93 -17.62
C ASP A 364 -21.08 -2.59 -16.91
N PRO A 365 -22.25 -1.94 -17.13
CA PRO A 365 -22.54 -0.63 -16.55
C PRO A 365 -22.68 -0.65 -15.02
N TYR A 366 -22.82 -1.83 -14.42
CA TYR A 366 -22.97 -2.03 -12.98
C TYR A 366 -21.71 -2.59 -12.33
N TRP A 367 -20.62 -2.74 -13.09
CA TRP A 367 -19.36 -3.20 -12.52
C TRP A 367 -18.85 -2.22 -11.48
N GLU A 368 -18.42 -2.74 -10.34
CA GLU A 368 -17.79 -1.98 -9.25
C GLU A 368 -16.49 -2.69 -8.86
N PRO A 369 -15.40 -1.96 -8.59
CA PRO A 369 -14.17 -2.53 -8.06
C PRO A 369 -14.39 -3.01 -6.63
N ALA A 370 -13.68 -4.06 -6.22
CA ALA A 370 -13.78 -4.59 -4.87
C ALA A 370 -13.38 -3.56 -3.79
N PHE A 371 -12.50 -2.62 -4.12
CA PHE A 371 -12.09 -1.53 -3.23
C PHE A 371 -12.21 -0.17 -3.93
N VAL A 372 -12.25 0.88 -3.11
CA VAL A 372 -12.30 2.26 -3.59
C VAL A 372 -11.13 2.56 -4.53
N THR A 373 -11.45 3.11 -5.69
CA THR A 373 -10.46 3.51 -6.68
C THR A 373 -9.76 4.81 -6.24
N PRO A 374 -8.41 4.84 -6.18
CA PRO A 374 -7.68 6.06 -5.81
C PRO A 374 -7.87 7.20 -6.82
N PRO A 375 -7.86 8.47 -6.37
CA PRO A 375 -8.12 9.67 -7.19
C PRO A 375 -6.92 10.08 -8.06
N VAL A 376 -6.26 9.13 -8.71
CA VAL A 376 -5.15 9.34 -9.66
C VAL A 376 -5.32 8.44 -10.88
N PRO A 377 -4.73 8.77 -12.06
CA PRO A 377 -4.78 7.90 -13.24
C PRO A 377 -4.23 6.49 -12.97
N ASP A 378 -4.58 5.54 -13.84
CA ASP A 378 -4.27 4.13 -13.64
C ASP A 378 -2.78 3.81 -13.80
N TYR A 379 -2.18 4.28 -14.90
CA TYR A 379 -0.97 3.65 -15.42
C TYR A 379 0.30 4.48 -15.20
N PRO A 380 1.40 3.90 -14.67
CA PRO A 380 1.54 2.56 -14.09
C PRO A 380 1.11 2.51 -12.62
N SER A 381 1.10 1.33 -11.99
CA SER A 381 0.73 1.19 -10.58
C SER A 381 1.84 1.65 -9.63
N GLY A 382 1.57 2.70 -8.85
CA GLY A 382 2.50 3.21 -7.83
C GLY A 382 2.75 2.21 -6.70
N HIS A 383 1.75 1.42 -6.32
CA HIS A 383 1.89 0.40 -5.28
C HIS A 383 2.88 -0.71 -5.73
N ALA A 384 2.73 -1.18 -6.97
CA ALA A 384 3.66 -2.14 -7.57
C ALA A 384 5.08 -1.58 -7.67
N ALA A 385 5.23 -0.31 -8.07
CA ALA A 385 6.54 0.33 -8.17
C ALA A 385 7.23 0.54 -6.81
N ALA A 386 6.50 1.03 -5.81
CA ALA A 386 7.05 1.18 -4.46
C ALA A 386 7.45 -0.17 -3.86
N GLY A 387 6.62 -1.20 -4.03
CA GLY A 387 6.94 -2.54 -3.53
C GLY A 387 8.13 -3.19 -4.25
N ALA A 388 8.23 -3.02 -5.57
CA ALA A 388 9.40 -3.45 -6.32
C ALA A 388 10.68 -2.68 -5.93
N ALA A 389 10.59 -1.37 -5.74
CA ALA A 389 11.72 -0.56 -5.31
C ALA A 389 12.20 -1.00 -3.93
N ALA A 390 11.28 -1.25 -2.99
CA ALA A 390 11.60 -1.77 -1.67
C ALA A 390 12.26 -3.15 -1.72
N ALA A 391 11.69 -4.07 -2.49
CA ALA A 391 12.25 -5.41 -2.65
C ALA A 391 13.65 -5.39 -3.26
N GLU A 392 13.91 -4.57 -4.29
CA GLU A 392 15.22 -4.46 -4.91
C GLU A 392 16.28 -3.91 -3.94
N VAL A 393 15.93 -2.91 -3.11
CA VAL A 393 16.83 -2.40 -2.07
C VAL A 393 17.13 -3.46 -1.01
N LEU A 394 16.11 -4.19 -0.56
CA LEU A 394 16.28 -5.23 0.46
C LEU A 394 17.11 -6.40 -0.07
N ASP A 395 16.85 -6.84 -1.31
CA ASP A 395 17.63 -7.89 -1.97
C ASP A 395 19.12 -7.49 -2.07
N ALA A 396 19.39 -6.23 -2.43
CA ALA A 396 20.75 -5.71 -2.58
C ALA A 396 21.50 -5.49 -1.26
N LEU A 397 20.82 -4.98 -0.21
CA LEU A 397 21.48 -4.54 1.03
C LEU A 397 21.40 -5.56 2.16
N VAL A 398 20.38 -6.41 2.18
CA VAL A 398 20.19 -7.44 3.21
C VAL A 398 20.61 -8.81 2.70
N GLY A 399 20.25 -9.13 1.45
CA GLY A 399 20.65 -10.37 0.78
C GLY A 399 19.54 -10.96 -0.08
N ALA A 400 19.95 -11.65 -1.14
CA ALA A 400 19.04 -12.28 -2.09
C ALA A 400 18.46 -13.60 -1.56
N ASN A 401 17.24 -13.93 -1.99
CA ASN A 401 16.55 -15.20 -1.70
C ASN A 401 16.46 -15.54 -0.20
N LEU A 402 16.20 -14.53 0.63
CA LEU A 402 15.97 -14.70 2.06
C LEU A 402 14.49 -15.04 2.32
N PRO A 403 14.17 -16.26 2.79
CA PRO A 403 12.79 -16.61 3.12
C PRO A 403 12.35 -15.88 4.38
N PHE A 404 11.10 -15.40 4.39
CA PHE A 404 10.55 -14.71 5.54
C PHE A 404 9.03 -14.84 5.62
N GLN A 405 8.50 -14.50 6.79
CA GLN A 405 7.07 -14.36 7.00
C GLN A 405 6.70 -12.90 7.25
N HIS A 406 5.56 -12.45 6.77
CA HIS A 406 5.05 -11.12 7.06
C HIS A 406 3.59 -11.17 7.48
N THR A 407 3.22 -10.33 8.44
CA THR A 407 1.85 -10.23 8.98
C THR A 407 1.24 -8.90 8.60
N SER A 408 0.11 -8.92 7.89
CA SER A 408 -0.60 -7.72 7.46
C SER A 408 -1.58 -7.26 8.54
N THR A 409 -1.67 -5.94 8.73
CA THR A 409 -2.64 -5.28 9.62
C THR A 409 -4.00 -5.08 8.96
N THR A 410 -4.09 -5.18 7.63
CA THR A 410 -5.34 -5.06 6.88
C THR A 410 -5.95 -6.40 6.49
N ALA A 411 -5.16 -7.49 6.53
CA ALA A 411 -5.65 -8.84 6.31
C ALA A 411 -6.86 -9.24 7.19
N PRO A 412 -6.97 -8.86 8.49
CA PRO A 412 -8.13 -9.22 9.31
C PRO A 412 -9.48 -8.75 8.72
N ALA A 413 -9.48 -7.71 7.89
CA ALA A 413 -10.70 -7.23 7.22
C ALA A 413 -11.25 -8.20 6.16
N ALA A 414 -10.50 -9.25 5.79
CA ALA A 414 -10.99 -10.31 4.92
C ALA A 414 -12.01 -11.24 5.61
N GLY A 415 -12.14 -11.18 6.94
CA GLY A 415 -13.07 -11.99 7.72
C GLY A 415 -12.39 -12.88 8.77
N PRO A 416 -13.16 -13.71 9.51
CA PRO A 416 -12.65 -14.53 10.60
C PRO A 416 -11.62 -15.57 10.16
N ASP A 417 -11.68 -16.03 8.91
CA ASP A 417 -10.77 -17.01 8.32
C ASP A 417 -9.58 -16.36 7.58
N ALA A 418 -9.35 -15.06 7.82
CA ALA A 418 -8.31 -14.30 7.15
C ALA A 418 -6.92 -14.88 7.42
N THR A 419 -6.15 -15.11 6.34
CA THR A 419 -4.73 -15.42 6.45
C THR A 419 -3.95 -14.15 6.79
N LEU A 420 -3.62 -13.98 8.07
CA LEU A 420 -2.95 -12.78 8.57
C LEU A 420 -1.46 -12.75 8.24
N THR A 421 -0.84 -13.93 8.19
CA THR A 421 0.60 -14.10 7.98
C THR A 421 0.84 -14.88 6.70
N ARG A 422 1.74 -14.39 5.84
CA ARG A 422 2.15 -15.04 4.59
C ARG A 422 3.64 -15.30 4.60
N SER A 423 4.04 -16.41 3.99
CA SER A 423 5.44 -16.80 3.82
C SER A 423 5.88 -16.51 2.39
N TYR A 424 7.11 -16.02 2.22
CA TYR A 424 7.72 -15.72 0.94
C TYR A 424 9.12 -16.31 0.89
N ASP A 425 9.52 -16.84 -0.26
CA ASP A 425 10.89 -17.34 -0.47
C ASP A 425 11.88 -16.19 -0.71
N SER A 426 11.38 -15.04 -1.18
CA SER A 426 12.16 -13.81 -1.37
C SER A 426 11.30 -12.55 -1.27
N VAL A 427 11.94 -11.40 -1.03
CA VAL A 427 11.29 -10.08 -1.10
C VAL A 427 10.72 -9.79 -2.49
N ASN A 428 11.31 -10.37 -3.53
CA ASN A 428 10.82 -10.26 -4.90
C ASN A 428 9.50 -11.01 -5.10
N ASP A 429 9.24 -12.11 -4.37
CA ASP A 429 7.96 -12.81 -4.41
C ASP A 429 6.88 -11.98 -3.72
N ALA A 430 7.22 -11.39 -2.57
CA ALA A 430 6.36 -10.45 -1.87
C ALA A 430 5.99 -9.24 -2.75
N ALA A 431 6.95 -8.66 -3.49
CA ALA A 431 6.66 -7.56 -4.42
C ALA A 431 5.73 -7.97 -5.57
N ARG A 432 5.88 -9.18 -6.12
CA ARG A 432 4.97 -9.67 -7.18
C ARG A 432 3.55 -9.86 -6.66
N GLU A 433 3.39 -10.41 -5.47
CA GLU A 433 2.09 -10.55 -4.82
C GLU A 433 1.49 -9.18 -4.46
N ASN A 434 2.32 -8.26 -3.99
CA ASN A 434 1.97 -6.86 -3.72
C ASN A 434 1.39 -6.16 -4.97
N ALA A 435 2.05 -6.30 -6.12
CA ALA A 435 1.55 -5.77 -7.39
C ALA A 435 0.26 -6.46 -7.85
N PHE A 436 0.20 -7.79 -7.77
CA PHE A 436 -0.96 -8.58 -8.17
C PHE A 436 -2.21 -8.23 -7.37
N SER A 437 -2.07 -7.92 -6.08
CA SER A 437 -3.18 -7.53 -5.21
C SER A 437 -4.00 -6.36 -5.77
N ARG A 438 -3.39 -5.44 -6.53
CA ARG A 438 -4.07 -4.26 -7.05
C ARG A 438 -5.06 -4.57 -8.16
N MET A 439 -4.81 -5.66 -8.88
CA MET A 439 -5.73 -6.21 -9.85
C MET A 439 -6.88 -6.94 -9.13
N LEU A 440 -6.57 -7.69 -8.07
CA LEU A 440 -7.57 -8.39 -7.25
C LEU A 440 -8.53 -7.43 -6.56
N VAL A 441 -8.07 -6.25 -6.14
CA VAL A 441 -8.95 -5.22 -5.59
C VAL A 441 -9.68 -4.37 -6.66
N GLY A 442 -9.45 -4.64 -7.95
CA GLY A 442 -10.17 -4.05 -9.06
C GLY A 442 -9.72 -2.65 -9.49
N ILE A 443 -8.54 -2.18 -9.08
CA ILE A 443 -8.17 -0.78 -9.33
C ILE A 443 -7.06 -0.58 -10.36
N HIS A 444 -6.38 -1.65 -10.79
CA HIS A 444 -5.29 -1.60 -11.76
C HIS A 444 -5.35 -2.73 -12.79
N PHE A 445 -5.11 -2.40 -14.05
CA PHE A 445 -4.87 -3.39 -15.10
C PHE A 445 -3.56 -4.16 -14.84
N ARG A 446 -3.45 -5.39 -15.37
CA ARG A 446 -2.24 -6.23 -15.26
C ARG A 446 -1.01 -5.52 -15.79
N ARG A 447 -1.13 -4.79 -16.89
CA ARG A 447 -0.09 -3.98 -17.52
C ARG A 447 0.41 -2.87 -16.60
N ALA A 448 -0.47 -2.19 -15.87
CA ALA A 448 -0.08 -1.17 -14.90
C ALA A 448 0.72 -1.78 -13.74
N CYS A 449 0.35 -2.98 -13.27
CA CYS A 449 1.08 -3.68 -12.22
C CYS A 449 2.46 -4.18 -12.69
N THR A 450 2.53 -4.81 -13.86
CA THR A 450 3.77 -5.38 -14.40
C THR A 450 4.79 -4.31 -14.79
N VAL A 451 4.35 -3.23 -15.44
CA VAL A 451 5.24 -2.11 -15.75
C VAL A 451 5.61 -1.33 -14.49
N GLY A 452 4.69 -1.19 -13.53
CA GLY A 452 5.01 -0.60 -12.22
C GLY A 452 6.13 -1.36 -11.51
N LEU A 453 6.08 -2.69 -11.48
CA LEU A 453 7.18 -3.52 -10.93
C LEU A 453 8.51 -3.21 -11.60
N GLN A 454 8.55 -3.16 -12.94
CA GLN A 454 9.79 -2.89 -13.66
C GLN A 454 10.32 -1.48 -13.38
N GLN A 455 9.45 -0.47 -13.44
CA GLN A 455 9.80 0.92 -13.16
C GLN A 455 10.36 1.10 -11.74
N GLY A 456 9.77 0.43 -10.75
CA GLY A 456 10.26 0.44 -9.37
C GLY A 456 11.67 -0.15 -9.22
N ARG A 457 11.96 -1.27 -9.90
CA ARG A 457 13.30 -1.87 -9.91
C ARG A 457 14.33 -0.95 -10.54
N ASP A 458 14.00 -0.34 -11.67
CA ASP A 458 14.93 0.55 -12.39
C ASP A 458 15.26 1.80 -11.56
N VAL A 459 14.25 2.36 -10.87
CA VAL A 459 14.46 3.45 -9.90
C VAL A 459 15.36 3.00 -8.76
N ALA A 460 15.07 1.87 -8.09
CA ALA A 460 15.85 1.41 -6.95
C ALA A 460 17.31 1.13 -7.30
N ARG A 461 17.59 0.47 -8.44
CA ARG A 461 18.95 0.26 -8.94
C ARG A 461 19.70 1.57 -9.13
N TYR A 462 19.04 2.56 -9.73
CA TYR A 462 19.64 3.88 -9.90
C TYR A 462 19.93 4.55 -8.56
N VAL A 463 19.02 4.49 -7.60
CA VAL A 463 19.23 5.06 -6.25
C VAL A 463 20.40 4.37 -5.55
N LEU A 464 20.47 3.03 -5.58
CA LEU A 464 21.57 2.25 -5.01
C LEU A 464 22.95 2.64 -5.58
N GLU A 465 23.00 2.94 -6.89
CA GLU A 465 24.25 3.26 -7.58
C GLU A 465 24.64 4.74 -7.53
N ARG A 466 23.66 5.66 -7.58
CA ARG A 466 23.89 7.06 -7.95
C ARG A 466 23.38 8.08 -6.95
N ALA A 467 22.67 7.66 -5.89
CA ALA A 467 22.07 8.62 -4.99
C ALA A 467 23.12 9.52 -4.31
N PRO A 468 22.94 10.86 -4.32
CA PRO A 468 23.94 11.80 -3.81
C PRO A 468 24.14 11.66 -2.29
N PHE A 469 23.09 11.31 -1.53
CA PHE A 469 23.18 11.11 -0.08
C PHE A 469 24.01 9.90 0.35
N LEU A 470 24.36 9.01 -0.60
CA LEU A 470 25.26 7.88 -0.33
C LEU A 470 26.74 8.29 -0.34
N GLN A 471 27.10 9.38 -1.00
CA GLN A 471 28.47 9.91 -1.04
C GLN A 471 28.84 10.53 0.31
N ASP A 472 30.13 10.59 0.63
CA ASP A 472 30.67 11.07 1.92
C ASP A 472 30.96 12.58 1.97
#